data_AF-A0A356FZM8-F1
#
_entry.id   AF-A0A356FZM8-F1
#
_cell.length_a   1.000
_cell.length_b   1.000
_cell.length_c   1.000
_cell.angle_alpha   90.00
_cell.angle_beta   90.00
_cell.angle_gamma   90.00
#
_symmetry.space_group_name_H-M   'P 1'
#
loop_
_entity.id
_entity.type
_entity.pdbx_description
1 polymer ?
#
loop_
_entity_poly.entity_id
_entity_poly.type
_entity_poly.pdbx_seq_one_letter_code
_entity_poly.pdbx_strand_id
1 'polypeptide(L)'
;IRFNASDRPVKQAAFAQYKYPNAKEKYGQIANALKLGGKNDDEKLELLLQALTNLKKEVNIPLSIREYGIKEEDFNAKLDELVEMAFDDQCTGANPRYPLFKEIKEIYLKAYEGIV
;
A
#
# COMPACT_ATOMS: atom_id res chain seq x y z
N ILE A 1 1.93 -0.88 -0.28
CA ILE A 1 3.20 -1.50 0.18
C ILE A 1 3.46 -1.19 1.66
N ARG A 2 3.69 0.07 2.07
CA ARG A 2 3.95 0.42 3.48
C ARG A 2 2.92 -0.14 4.47
N PHE A 3 1.63 -0.08 4.13
CA PHE A 3 0.54 -0.64 4.95
C PHE A 3 0.75 -2.13 5.31
N ASN A 4 1.16 -2.94 4.34
CA ASN A 4 1.38 -4.38 4.51
C ASN A 4 2.73 -4.68 5.15
N ALA A 5 3.74 -3.81 4.96
CA ALA A 5 5.10 -3.98 5.47
C ALA A 5 5.21 -3.70 6.98
N SER A 6 4.32 -4.29 7.77
CA SER A 6 4.30 -4.22 9.23
C SER A 6 4.55 -5.61 9.81
N ASP A 7 5.48 -5.71 10.77
CA ASP A 7 5.78 -6.95 11.48
C ASP A 7 4.70 -7.28 12.53
N ARG A 8 3.84 -6.29 12.85
CA ARG A 8 2.80 -6.37 13.88
C ARG A 8 1.50 -5.72 13.35
N PRO A 9 0.86 -6.30 12.32
CA PRO A 9 -0.41 -5.80 11.82
C PRO A 9 -1.49 -5.89 12.90
N VAL A 10 -2.45 -4.96 12.87
CA VAL A 10 -3.62 -5.00 13.77
C VAL A 10 -4.40 -6.30 13.59
N LYS A 11 -4.53 -6.76 12.35
CA LYS A 11 -5.17 -8.02 11.99
C LYS A 11 -4.41 -8.68 10.84
N GLN A 12 -4.02 -9.94 11.02
CA GLN A 12 -3.41 -10.77 9.98
C GLN A 12 -4.50 -11.54 9.22
N ALA A 13 -4.31 -11.75 7.92
CA ALA A 13 -5.20 -12.62 7.15
C ALA A 13 -5.10 -14.09 7.59
N ALA A 14 -6.24 -14.76 7.63
CA ALA A 14 -6.38 -16.10 8.17
C ALA A 14 -6.13 -17.18 7.09
N PHE A 15 -4.88 -17.33 6.67
CA PHE A 15 -4.44 -18.44 5.81
C PHE A 15 -3.58 -19.40 6.61
N ALA A 16 -3.83 -20.71 6.48
CA ALA A 16 -3.11 -21.75 7.23
C ALA A 16 -1.59 -21.74 6.97
N GLN A 17 -1.18 -21.28 5.79
CA GLN A 17 0.23 -21.20 5.39
C GLN A 17 0.94 -19.98 6.00
N TYR A 18 0.20 -19.01 6.55
CA TYR A 18 0.78 -17.81 7.17
C TYR A 18 1.09 -18.06 8.64
N LYS A 19 2.36 -18.35 8.94
CA LYS A 19 2.84 -18.57 10.31
C LYS A 19 2.95 -17.27 11.12
N TYR A 20 3.41 -16.20 10.47
CA TYR A 20 3.60 -14.87 11.04
C TYR A 20 3.62 -13.81 9.91
N PRO A 21 3.45 -12.52 10.21
CA PRO A 21 3.55 -11.46 9.21
C PRO A 21 4.95 -11.42 8.59
N ASN A 22 5.04 -11.67 7.28
CA ASN A 22 6.31 -11.73 6.54
C ASN A 22 6.33 -10.82 5.30
N ALA A 23 5.32 -9.94 5.15
CA ALA A 23 5.20 -9.09 3.97
C ALA A 23 6.40 -8.16 3.77
N LYS A 24 6.98 -7.62 4.86
CA LYS A 24 8.18 -6.78 4.80
C LYS A 24 9.38 -7.53 4.21
N GLU A 25 9.67 -8.73 4.73
CA GLU A 25 10.71 -9.63 4.20
C GLU A 25 10.46 -9.94 2.72
N LYS A 26 9.21 -10.21 2.33
CA LYS A 26 8.83 -10.47 0.94
C LYS A 26 9.07 -9.27 0.03
N TYR A 27 8.78 -8.04 0.47
CA TYR A 27 9.16 -6.83 -0.27
C TYR A 27 10.69 -6.69 -0.36
N GLY A 28 11.43 -7.04 0.70
CA GLY A 28 12.90 -7.08 0.68
C GLY A 28 13.46 -8.07 -0.36
N GLN A 29 12.81 -9.22 -0.55
CA GLN A 29 13.18 -10.19 -1.59
C GLN A 29 12.99 -9.61 -3.00
N ILE A 30 11.96 -8.80 -3.23
CA ILE A 30 11.75 -8.08 -4.50
C ILE A 30 12.87 -7.06 -4.73
N ALA A 31 13.22 -6.26 -3.71
CA ALA A 31 14.30 -5.29 -3.80
C ALA A 31 15.66 -5.96 -4.14
N ASN A 32 15.92 -7.13 -3.54
CA ASN A 32 17.09 -7.94 -3.86
C ASN A 32 17.09 -8.43 -5.31
N ALA A 33 15.95 -8.96 -5.80
CA ALA A 33 15.83 -9.45 -7.18
C ALA A 33 16.06 -8.33 -8.21
N LEU A 34 15.62 -7.11 -7.89
CA LEU A 34 15.84 -5.90 -8.68
C LEU A 34 17.21 -5.25 -8.45
N LYS A 35 18.06 -5.82 -7.57
CA LYS A 35 19.40 -5.33 -7.22
C LYS A 35 19.43 -3.89 -6.72
N LEU A 36 18.43 -3.48 -5.96
CA LEU A 36 18.30 -2.11 -5.44
C LEU A 36 19.24 -1.80 -4.27
N GLY A 37 19.83 -2.81 -3.63
CA GLY A 37 20.71 -2.67 -2.46
C GLY A 37 19.97 -2.81 -1.12
N GLY A 38 20.49 -2.18 -0.07
CA GLY A 38 19.93 -2.20 1.29
C GLY A 38 20.46 -3.33 2.18
N LYS A 39 20.71 -3.03 3.46
CA LYS A 39 21.33 -3.96 4.42
C LYS A 39 20.31 -4.78 5.21
N ASN A 40 19.11 -4.25 5.39
CA ASN A 40 18.00 -4.86 6.12
C ASN A 40 16.69 -4.64 5.35
N ASP A 41 15.61 -5.28 5.79
CA ASP A 41 14.33 -5.24 5.07
C ASP A 41 13.67 -3.85 5.08
N ASP A 42 13.91 -3.03 6.10
CA ASP A 42 13.41 -1.65 6.14
C ASP A 42 14.11 -0.78 5.09
N GLU A 43 15.44 -0.82 5.00
CA GLU A 43 16.20 -0.12 3.96
C GLU A 43 15.80 -0.57 2.55
N LYS A 44 15.64 -1.88 2.36
CA LYS A 44 15.20 -2.46 1.08
C LYS A 44 13.81 -2.00 0.69
N LEU A 45 12.90 -1.90 1.67
CA LEU A 45 11.55 -1.40 1.45
C LEU A 45 11.58 0.05 0.95
N GLU A 46 12.38 0.92 1.58
CA GLU A 46 12.53 2.31 1.14
C GLU A 46 13.10 2.42 -0.27
N LEU A 47 14.13 1.64 -0.58
CA LEU A 47 14.73 1.60 -1.92
C LEU A 47 13.73 1.11 -2.98
N LEU A 48 12.90 0.11 -2.66
CA LEU A 48 11.83 -0.35 -3.53
C LEU A 48 10.77 0.74 -3.77
N LEU A 49 10.37 1.47 -2.73
CA LEU A 49 9.40 2.56 -2.84
C LEU A 49 9.96 3.75 -3.64
N GLN A 50 11.24 4.05 -3.47
CA GLN A 50 11.93 5.06 -4.28
C GLN A 50 11.97 4.67 -5.75
N ALA A 51 12.33 3.41 -6.06
CA ALA A 51 12.35 2.90 -7.42
C ALA A 51 10.96 2.97 -8.08
N LEU A 52 9.89 2.61 -7.36
CA LEU A 52 8.52 2.74 -7.84
C LEU A 52 8.11 4.19 -8.09
N THR A 53 8.52 5.11 -7.21
CA THR A 53 8.23 6.53 -7.37
C THR A 53 8.95 7.13 -8.57
N ASN A 54 10.20 6.75 -8.80
CA ASN A 54 10.96 7.15 -9.99
C ASN A 54 10.30 6.60 -11.26
N LEU A 55 9.92 5.33 -11.27
CA LEU A 55 9.23 4.72 -12.40
C LEU A 55 7.93 5.46 -12.73
N LYS A 56 7.08 5.76 -11.73
CA LYS A 56 5.85 6.55 -11.93
C LYS A 56 6.12 7.87 -12.64
N LYS A 57 7.19 8.60 -12.23
CA LYS A 57 7.58 9.86 -12.87
C LYS A 57 8.05 9.64 -14.31
N GLU A 58 8.89 8.64 -14.56
CA GLU A 58 9.40 8.32 -15.90
C GLU A 58 8.28 7.99 -16.89
N VAL A 59 7.22 7.32 -16.43
CA VAL A 59 6.05 6.99 -17.25
C VAL A 59 4.91 8.01 -17.13
N ASN A 60 5.16 9.19 -16.55
CA ASN A 60 4.21 10.30 -16.41
C ASN A 60 2.89 9.93 -15.69
N ILE A 61 2.96 9.07 -14.67
CA ILE A 61 1.85 8.78 -13.78
C ILE A 61 1.84 9.82 -12.64
N PRO A 62 0.75 10.58 -12.45
CA PRO A 62 0.59 11.47 -11.30
C PRO A 62 0.83 10.79 -9.95
N LEU A 63 1.39 11.53 -8.99
CA LEU A 63 1.77 10.95 -7.69
C LEU A 63 0.65 10.96 -6.66
N SER A 64 -0.45 11.64 -6.97
CA SER A 64 -1.62 11.75 -6.12
C SER A 64 -2.91 11.63 -6.93
N ILE A 65 -4.01 11.23 -6.27
CA ILE A 65 -5.33 11.22 -6.91
C ILE A 65 -5.77 12.66 -7.26
N ARG A 66 -5.39 13.64 -6.43
CA ARG A 66 -5.66 15.06 -6.67
C ARG A 66 -5.08 15.59 -7.97
N GLU A 67 -3.88 15.15 -8.36
CA GLU A 67 -3.24 15.55 -9.63
C GLU A 67 -4.00 15.08 -10.88
N TYR A 68 -4.94 14.14 -10.76
CA TYR A 68 -5.87 13.79 -11.85
C TYR A 68 -7.02 14.80 -12.02
N GLY A 69 -7.06 15.88 -11.23
CA GLY A 69 -8.07 16.92 -11.31
C GLY A 69 -9.38 16.60 -10.58
N ILE A 70 -9.37 15.58 -9.71
CA ILE A 70 -10.50 15.24 -8.85
C ILE A 70 -10.58 16.27 -7.72
N LYS A 71 -11.76 16.87 -7.54
CA LYS A 71 -12.00 17.83 -6.47
C LYS A 71 -12.08 17.13 -5.12
N GLU A 72 -11.64 17.82 -4.08
CA GLU A 72 -11.60 17.26 -2.73
C GLU A 72 -12.99 16.99 -2.19
N GLU A 73 -13.96 17.86 -2.53
CA GLU A 73 -15.35 17.70 -2.14
C GLU A 73 -15.97 16.45 -2.76
N ASP A 74 -15.73 16.22 -4.06
CA ASP A 74 -16.25 15.05 -4.78
C ASP A 74 -15.61 13.76 -4.26
N PHE A 75 -14.30 13.79 -3.98
CA PHE A 75 -13.57 12.67 -3.40
C PHE A 75 -14.10 12.32 -2.00
N ASN A 76 -14.20 13.30 -1.11
CA ASN A 76 -14.66 13.11 0.27
C ASN A 76 -16.12 12.67 0.33
N ALA A 77 -16.98 13.16 -0.59
CA ALA A 77 -18.36 12.74 -0.69
C ALA A 77 -18.53 11.25 -1.06
N LYS A 78 -17.53 10.66 -1.73
CA LYS A 78 -17.52 9.26 -2.16
C LYS A 78 -16.63 8.35 -1.31
N LEU A 79 -15.80 8.90 -0.46
CA LEU A 79 -14.76 8.17 0.26
C LEU A 79 -15.31 7.02 1.11
N ASP A 80 -16.40 7.22 1.84
CA ASP A 80 -16.96 6.16 2.70
C ASP A 80 -17.54 5.00 1.89
N GLU A 81 -18.20 5.29 0.77
CA GLU A 81 -18.70 4.28 -0.19
C GLU A 81 -17.54 3.48 -0.80
N LEU A 82 -16.46 4.17 -1.21
CA LEU A 82 -15.26 3.53 -1.75
C LEU A 82 -14.57 2.62 -0.74
N VAL A 83 -14.55 3.00 0.54
CA VAL A 83 -13.96 2.20 1.63
C VAL A 83 -14.74 0.90 1.84
N GLU A 84 -16.07 0.97 1.85
CA GLU A 84 -16.94 -0.20 1.97
C GLU A 84 -16.74 -1.16 0.78
N MET A 85 -16.82 -0.63 -0.45
CA MET A 85 -16.59 -1.43 -1.66
C MET A 85 -15.20 -2.08 -1.68
N ALA A 86 -14.16 -1.36 -1.26
CA ALA A 86 -12.80 -1.91 -1.20
C ALA A 86 -12.67 -3.01 -0.13
N PHE A 87 -13.41 -2.90 0.98
CA PHE A 87 -13.43 -3.94 2.01
C PHE A 87 -14.15 -5.20 1.53
N ASP A 88 -15.27 -5.05 0.83
CA ASP A 88 -16.10 -6.15 0.32
C ASP A 88 -15.58 -6.78 -0.98
N ASP A 89 -14.56 -6.17 -1.60
CA ASP A 89 -13.93 -6.72 -2.80
C ASP A 89 -13.28 -8.09 -2.53
N GLN A 90 -13.50 -9.04 -3.44
CA GLN A 90 -13.00 -10.41 -3.32
C GLN A 90 -11.46 -10.48 -3.24
N CYS A 91 -10.75 -9.49 -3.77
CA CYS A 91 -9.29 -9.43 -3.72
C CYS A 91 -8.77 -9.13 -2.30
N THR A 92 -9.53 -8.38 -1.48
CA THR A 92 -9.10 -7.94 -0.15
C THR A 92 -8.88 -9.10 0.81
N GLY A 93 -9.65 -10.19 0.65
CA GLY A 93 -9.50 -11.40 1.47
C GLY A 93 -8.11 -12.04 1.41
N ALA A 94 -7.37 -11.84 0.31
CA ALA A 94 -6.01 -12.36 0.12
C ALA A 94 -4.90 -11.43 0.64
N ASN A 95 -5.22 -10.19 1.05
CA ASN A 95 -4.21 -9.24 1.49
C ASN A 95 -3.59 -9.68 2.84
N PRO A 96 -2.26 -9.70 3.01
CA PRO A 96 -1.63 -10.34 4.18
C PRO A 96 -1.96 -9.67 5.52
N ARG A 97 -2.21 -8.37 5.49
CA ARG A 97 -2.82 -7.62 6.59
C ARG A 97 -4.29 -7.44 6.27
N TYR A 98 -5.18 -8.08 7.01
CA TYR A 98 -6.61 -7.90 6.77
C TYR A 98 -7.01 -6.49 7.21
N PRO A 99 -7.42 -5.61 6.29
CA PRO A 99 -7.58 -4.20 6.61
C PRO A 99 -8.85 -3.93 7.41
N LEU A 100 -8.84 -2.86 8.21
CA LEU A 100 -10.04 -2.28 8.80
C LEU A 100 -10.52 -1.08 7.96
N PHE A 101 -11.81 -0.74 8.01
CA PHE A 101 -12.39 0.42 7.32
C PHE A 101 -11.57 1.71 7.53
N LYS A 102 -11.21 1.99 8.79
CA LYS A 102 -10.39 3.16 9.14
C LYS A 102 -9.02 3.17 8.44
N GLU A 103 -8.38 2.01 8.31
CA GLU A 103 -7.08 1.89 7.68
C GLU A 103 -7.17 2.08 6.16
N ILE A 104 -8.21 1.53 5.52
CA ILE A 104 -8.48 1.75 4.08
C ILE A 104 -8.74 3.23 3.83
N LYS A 105 -9.57 3.88 4.66
CA LYS A 105 -9.85 5.31 4.56
C LYS A 105 -8.59 6.16 4.67
N GLU A 106 -7.70 5.82 5.61
CA GLU A 106 -6.41 6.51 5.77
C GLU A 106 -5.50 6.33 4.54
N ILE A 107 -5.48 5.14 3.93
CA ILE A 107 -4.73 4.90 2.69
C ILE A 107 -5.27 5.76 1.54
N TYR A 108 -6.59 5.84 1.39
CA TYR A 108 -7.23 6.68 0.37
C TYR A 108 -6.89 8.17 0.56
N LEU A 109 -6.99 8.69 1.79
CA LEU A 109 -6.64 10.09 2.09
C LEU A 109 -5.17 10.39 1.79
N LYS A 110 -4.26 9.49 2.18
CA LYS A 110 -2.83 9.61 1.87
C LYS A 110 -2.55 9.58 0.37
N ALA A 111 -3.24 8.69 -0.37
CA ALA A 111 -3.12 8.62 -1.83
C ALA A 111 -3.69 9.87 -2.51
N TYR A 112 -4.74 10.48 -1.95
CA TYR A 112 -5.31 11.73 -2.46
C TYR A 112 -4.35 12.91 -2.34
N GLU A 113 -3.63 13.03 -1.22
CA GLU A 113 -2.65 14.10 -1.00
C GLU A 113 -1.23 13.77 -1.52
N GLY A 114 -0.99 12.55 -2.04
CA GLY A 114 0.34 12.13 -2.50
C GLY A 114 1.35 11.86 -1.37
N ILE A 115 0.88 11.65 -0.15
CA ILE A 115 1.70 11.33 1.03
C ILE A 115 1.86 9.81 1.10
N VAL A 116 2.82 9.26 0.36
CA VAL A 116 3.01 7.80 0.19
C VAL A 116 4.36 7.31 0.71
#